data_AF-A0A3M3WTP2-F1
#
_entry.id   AF-A0A3M3WTP2-F1
#
_cell.length_a   1.000
_cell.length_b   1.000
_cell.length_c   1.000
_cell.angle_alpha   90.00
_cell.angle_beta   90.00
_cell.angle_gamma   90.00
#
_symmetry.space_group_name_H-M   'P 1'
#
loop_
_entity.id
_entity.type
_entity.pdbx_description
1 polymer ?
#
loop_
_entity_poly.entity_id
_entity_poly.type
_entity_poly.pdbx_seq_one_letter_code
_entity_poly.pdbx_strand_id
1 'polypeptide(L)'
;MADYRPEVVAPHKLKKDPSNGDGLLLQMVRNPDILATIATRPDRPFSVGFAAETEHLLDYAARKLKDKNLDLIVANDVANPSIGFNSEENACSVIDRALHATLFAQTSKAKIARQLVTFIADRMNQV
;
A
#
# COMPACT_ATOMS: atom_id res chain seq x y z
N MET A 1 -4.84 -3.39 1.90
CA MET A 1 -6.26 -3.19 2.25
C MET A 1 -7.06 -3.34 0.96
N ALA A 2 -8.27 -3.91 0.99
CA ALA A 2 -9.10 -3.95 -0.21
C ALA A 2 -9.70 -2.57 -0.52
N ASP A 3 -9.74 -2.18 -1.78
CA ASP A 3 -10.29 -0.88 -2.21
C ASP A 3 -11.82 -0.83 -2.15
N TYR A 4 -12.47 -1.99 -2.15
CA TYR A 4 -13.92 -2.15 -2.14
C TYR A 4 -14.35 -3.20 -1.11
N ARG A 5 -15.60 -3.10 -0.66
CA ARG A 5 -16.31 -4.11 0.13
C ARG A 5 -17.68 -4.41 -0.49
N PRO A 6 -18.27 -5.58 -0.26
CA PRO A 6 -19.67 -5.82 -0.62
C PRO A 6 -20.56 -4.75 0.00
N GLU A 7 -21.53 -4.26 -0.77
CA GLU A 7 -22.53 -3.31 -0.26
C GLU A 7 -23.41 -3.97 0.80
N VAL A 8 -23.79 -5.22 0.56
CA VAL A 8 -24.61 -6.04 1.45
C VAL A 8 -23.83 -7.28 1.87
N VAL A 9 -23.73 -7.51 3.18
CA VAL A 9 -23.13 -8.72 3.76
C VAL A 9 -24.27 -9.67 4.14
N ALA A 10 -24.31 -10.86 3.53
CA ALA A 10 -25.32 -11.86 3.85
C ALA A 10 -25.10 -12.42 5.28
N PRO A 11 -26.15 -12.58 6.10
CA PRO A 11 -26.02 -13.12 7.45
C PRO A 11 -25.68 -14.62 7.47
N HIS A 12 -25.89 -15.31 6.35
CA HIS A 12 -25.62 -16.73 6.18
C HIS A 12 -24.98 -16.99 4.82
N LYS A 13 -24.36 -18.16 4.68
CA LYS A 13 -23.76 -18.63 3.43
C LYS A 13 -24.80 -18.59 2.29
N LEU A 14 -24.50 -17.83 1.26
CA LEU A 14 -25.29 -17.82 0.02
C LEU A 14 -25.25 -19.22 -0.61
N LYS A 15 -26.42 -19.81 -0.83
CA LYS A 15 -26.54 -21.10 -1.54
C LYS A 15 -26.55 -20.83 -3.04
N LYS A 16 -26.10 -21.82 -3.82
CA LYS A 16 -26.31 -21.80 -5.26
C LYS A 16 -27.80 -21.94 -5.53
N ASP A 17 -28.35 -21.05 -6.35
CA ASP A 17 -29.72 -21.19 -6.85
C ASP A 17 -29.70 -22.16 -8.04
N PRO A 18 -30.28 -23.37 -7.94
CA PRO A 18 -30.31 -24.32 -9.04
C PRO A 18 -31.30 -23.93 -10.15
N SER A 19 -32.19 -22.96 -9.90
CA SER A 19 -33.19 -22.48 -10.85
C SER A 19 -32.73 -21.30 -11.70
N ASN A 20 -31.61 -20.66 -11.31
CA ASN A 20 -31.03 -19.54 -12.02
C ASN A 20 -29.57 -19.84 -12.39
N GLY A 21 -29.31 -19.95 -13.70
CA GLY A 21 -27.97 -20.24 -14.26
C GLY A 21 -27.06 -19.02 -14.41
N ASP A 22 -27.59 -17.80 -14.21
CA ASP A 22 -26.90 -16.55 -14.56
C ASP A 22 -25.79 -16.15 -13.55
N GLY A 23 -25.62 -16.92 -12.48
CA GLY A 23 -24.56 -16.71 -11.49
C GLY A 23 -24.95 -15.76 -10.34
N LEU A 24 -23.95 -15.17 -9.67
CA LEU A 24 -24.13 -14.29 -8.52
C LEU A 24 -23.66 -12.87 -8.86
N LEU A 25 -24.53 -11.89 -8.67
CA LEU A 25 -24.17 -10.47 -8.71
C LEU A 25 -23.77 -9.99 -7.31
N LEU A 26 -22.55 -9.47 -7.17
CA LEU A 26 -22.08 -8.80 -5.96
C LEU A 26 -21.90 -7.32 -6.22
N GLN A 27 -22.78 -6.50 -5.63
CA GLN A 27 -22.61 -5.05 -5.64
C GLN A 27 -21.51 -4.65 -4.65
N MET A 28 -20.57 -3.83 -5.10
CA MET A 28 -19.38 -3.43 -4.35
C MET A 28 -19.39 -1.92 -4.12
N VAL A 29 -19.01 -1.48 -2.92
CA VAL A 29 -18.86 -0.07 -2.55
C VAL A 29 -17.43 0.21 -2.11
N ARG A 30 -16.94 1.44 -2.35
CA ARG A 30 -15.57 1.84 -1.99
C ARG A 30 -15.35 1.78 -0.48
N ASN A 31 -14.15 1.34 -0.09
CA ASN A 31 -13.70 1.45 1.28
C ASN A 31 -13.23 2.87 1.61
N PRO A 32 -13.44 3.35 2.84
CA PRO A 32 -12.80 4.56 3.32
C PRO A 32 -11.28 4.41 3.24
N ASP A 33 -10.60 5.50 2.86
CA ASP A 33 -9.15 5.55 2.87
C ASP A 33 -8.64 5.79 4.30
N ILE A 34 -8.42 4.69 5.02
CA ILE A 34 -8.02 4.72 6.43
C ILE A 34 -6.73 5.53 6.62
N LEU A 35 -5.75 5.33 5.74
CA LEU A 35 -4.46 5.97 5.87
C LEU A 35 -4.56 7.48 5.63
N ALA A 36 -5.28 7.91 4.58
CA ALA A 36 -5.52 9.35 4.35
C ALA A 36 -6.33 9.99 5.49
N THR A 37 -7.30 9.25 6.05
CA THR A 37 -8.10 9.71 7.19
C THR A 37 -7.21 9.96 8.42
N ILE A 38 -6.28 9.04 8.73
CA ILE A 38 -5.36 9.21 9.86
C ILE A 38 -4.36 10.34 9.57
N ALA A 39 -3.81 10.39 8.37
CA ALA A 39 -2.80 11.36 7.96
C ALA A 39 -3.33 12.79 7.78
N THR A 40 -4.63 13.04 7.93
CA THR A 40 -5.23 14.39 7.86
C THR A 40 -5.71 14.91 9.21
N ARG A 41 -5.59 14.10 10.28
CA ARG A 41 -5.94 14.53 11.63
C ARG A 41 -5.02 15.64 12.15
N PRO A 42 -5.51 16.54 13.03
CA PRO A 42 -4.67 17.53 13.69
C PRO A 42 -3.52 16.91 14.50
N ASP A 43 -3.74 15.74 15.08
CA ASP A 43 -2.79 14.95 15.87
C ASP A 43 -2.18 13.79 15.06
N ARG A 44 -2.12 13.91 13.73
CA ARG A 44 -1.63 12.82 12.88
C ARG A 44 -0.23 12.35 13.30
N PRO A 45 0.05 11.04 13.29
CA PRO A 45 1.39 10.53 13.50
C PRO A 45 2.24 10.72 12.25
N PHE A 46 3.55 10.50 12.41
CA PHE A 46 4.44 10.29 11.26
C PHE A 46 3.94 9.09 10.44
N SER A 47 3.49 9.36 9.22
CA SER A 47 2.70 8.45 8.41
C SER A 47 3.52 7.93 7.24
N VAL A 48 3.73 6.60 7.22
CA VAL A 48 4.46 5.90 6.17
C VAL A 48 3.50 5.02 5.38
N GLY A 49 3.40 5.26 4.07
CA GLY A 49 2.62 4.40 3.17
C GLY A 49 3.49 3.36 2.46
N PHE A 50 2.84 2.32 1.95
CA PHE A 50 3.45 1.36 1.02
C PHE A 50 2.65 1.36 -0.28
N ALA A 51 3.36 1.36 -1.41
CA ALA A 51 2.81 1.25 -2.75
C ALA A 51 3.53 0.13 -3.50
N ALA A 52 2.76 -0.85 -3.93
CA ALA A 52 3.20 -1.83 -4.90
C ALA A 52 2.59 -1.44 -6.25
N GLU A 53 3.43 -1.26 -7.26
CA GLU A 53 2.99 -0.95 -8.62
C GLU A 53 3.69 -1.90 -9.59
N THR A 54 3.07 -2.10 -10.76
CA THR A 54 3.63 -2.87 -11.86
C THR A 54 4.22 -1.98 -12.96
N GLU A 55 3.85 -0.70 -12.99
CA GLU A 55 4.25 0.27 -14.01
C GLU A 55 4.35 1.67 -13.38
N HIS A 56 5.17 2.57 -13.93
CA HIS A 56 5.30 3.97 -13.51
C HIS A 56 5.43 4.17 -11.98
N LEU A 57 6.21 3.30 -11.33
CA LEU A 57 6.28 3.14 -9.88
C LEU A 57 6.48 4.46 -9.11
N LEU A 58 7.47 5.26 -9.51
CA LEU A 58 7.82 6.50 -8.78
C LEU A 58 6.75 7.58 -8.93
N ASP A 59 6.15 7.73 -10.11
CA ASP A 59 5.13 8.74 -10.37
C ASP A 59 3.85 8.44 -9.58
N TYR A 60 3.40 7.18 -9.60
CA TYR A 60 2.23 6.77 -8.83
C TYR A 60 2.47 6.83 -7.32
N ALA A 61 3.66 6.44 -6.85
CA ALA A 61 4.02 6.56 -5.45
C ALA A 61 4.04 8.03 -5.01
N ALA A 62 4.67 8.93 -5.78
CA ALA A 62 4.70 10.36 -5.49
C ALA A 62 3.29 10.98 -5.45
N ARG A 63 2.39 10.55 -6.34
CA ARG A 63 0.98 10.97 -6.31
C ARG A 63 0.27 10.48 -5.05
N LYS A 64 0.40 9.19 -4.70
CA LYS A 64 -0.18 8.60 -3.49
C LYS A 64 0.33 9.27 -2.21
N LEU A 65 1.61 9.64 -2.17
CA LEU A 65 2.22 10.38 -1.07
C LEU A 65 1.48 11.70 -0.83
N LYS A 66 1.25 12.48 -1.89
CA LYS A 66 0.55 13.78 -1.83
C LYS A 66 -0.93 13.60 -1.50
N ASP A 67 -1.63 12.75 -2.26
CA ASP A 67 -3.08 12.55 -2.16
C ASP A 67 -3.48 12.06 -0.76
N LYS A 68 -2.62 11.28 -0.09
CA LYS A 68 -2.84 10.75 1.26
C LYS A 68 -2.14 11.54 2.37
N ASN A 69 -1.50 12.67 2.06
CA ASN A 69 -0.77 13.52 3.02
C ASN A 69 0.29 12.78 3.87
N LEU A 70 1.08 11.90 3.26
CA LEU A 70 2.05 11.05 3.97
C LEU A 70 3.38 11.76 4.18
N ASP A 71 4.19 11.28 5.14
CA ASP A 71 5.55 11.75 5.38
C ASP A 71 6.55 10.99 4.50
N LEU A 72 6.33 9.69 4.32
CA LEU A 72 7.10 8.82 3.43
C LEU A 72 6.16 7.86 2.69
N ILE A 73 6.59 7.42 1.50
CA ILE A 73 6.00 6.27 0.83
C ILE A 73 7.10 5.31 0.37
N VAL A 74 6.95 4.04 0.72
CA VAL A 74 7.81 2.95 0.26
C VAL A 74 7.19 2.38 -1.01
N ALA A 75 7.90 2.48 -2.13
CA ALA A 75 7.49 2.02 -3.43
C ALA A 75 8.32 0.80 -3.85
N ASN A 76 7.67 -0.33 -4.12
CA ASN A 76 8.35 -1.53 -4.61
C ASN A 76 7.70 -2.05 -5.89
N ASP A 77 8.54 -2.40 -6.86
CA ASP A 77 8.09 -3.05 -8.10
C ASP A 77 7.74 -4.50 -7.78
N VAL A 78 6.51 -4.89 -8.10
CA VAL A 78 6.01 -6.26 -7.91
C VAL A 78 5.75 -6.99 -9.22
N ALA A 79 6.06 -6.39 -10.36
CA ALA A 79 5.95 -7.03 -11.66
C ALA A 79 7.05 -8.07 -11.87
N ASN A 80 8.20 -7.92 -11.20
CA ASN A 80 9.32 -8.85 -11.33
C ASN A 80 9.12 -10.10 -10.44
N PRO A 81 8.89 -11.30 -11.00
CA PRO A 81 8.64 -12.51 -10.19
C PRO A 81 9.87 -12.99 -9.40
N SER A 82 11.07 -12.46 -9.64
CA SER A 82 12.27 -12.80 -8.88
C SER A 82 12.41 -12.03 -7.55
N ILE A 83 11.69 -10.92 -7.38
CA ILE A 83 11.74 -10.06 -6.19
C ILE A 83 10.33 -9.64 -5.73
N GLY A 84 10.15 -9.33 -4.46
CA GLY A 84 8.85 -8.87 -3.94
C GLY A 84 7.93 -10.02 -3.53
N PHE A 85 6.81 -10.24 -4.21
CA PHE A 85 5.87 -11.29 -3.80
C PHE A 85 6.46 -12.69 -4.08
N ASN A 86 6.24 -13.63 -3.15
CA ASN A 86 6.75 -15.01 -3.22
C ASN A 86 8.28 -15.18 -3.40
N SER A 87 9.08 -14.14 -3.14
CA SER A 87 10.54 -14.19 -3.09
C SER A 87 11.06 -13.84 -1.68
N GLU A 88 12.25 -14.28 -1.29
CA GLU A 88 12.89 -13.83 -0.03
C GLU A 88 13.60 -12.47 -0.18
N GLU A 89 13.78 -12.02 -1.43
CA GLU A 89 14.43 -10.76 -1.77
C GLU A 89 13.41 -9.70 -2.17
N ASN A 90 13.80 -8.44 -2.02
CA ASN A 90 13.03 -7.30 -2.48
C ASN A 90 13.99 -6.15 -2.84
N ALA A 91 13.48 -5.13 -3.52
CA ALA A 91 14.12 -3.84 -3.71
C ALA A 91 13.03 -2.76 -3.61
N CYS A 92 13.33 -1.60 -3.06
CA CYS A 92 12.34 -0.54 -2.93
C CYS A 92 12.95 0.85 -3.01
N SER A 93 12.14 1.83 -3.40
CA SER A 93 12.47 3.25 -3.31
C SER A 93 11.60 3.88 -2.24
N VAL A 94 12.19 4.71 -1.39
CA VAL A 94 11.45 5.50 -0.41
C VAL A 94 11.41 6.94 -0.88
N ILE A 95 10.22 7.51 -1.03
CA ILE A 95 10.02 8.89 -1.46
C ILE A 95 9.56 9.72 -0.26
N ASP A 96 10.22 10.85 -0.02
CA ASP A 96 9.85 11.81 1.04
C ASP A 96 8.94 12.94 0.55
N ARG A 97 8.47 13.79 1.47
CA ARG A 97 7.60 14.95 1.16
C ARG A 97 8.20 15.95 0.18
N ALA A 98 9.54 16.05 0.12
CA ALA A 98 10.25 16.88 -0.84
C ALA A 98 10.41 16.18 -2.20
N LEU A 99 9.83 14.98 -2.36
CA LEU A 99 9.92 14.11 -3.52
C LEU A 99 11.33 13.59 -3.78
N HIS A 100 12.20 13.57 -2.76
CA HIS A 100 13.47 12.88 -2.89
C HIS A 100 13.27 11.38 -2.76
N ALA A 101 13.74 10.64 -3.78
CA ALA A 101 13.74 9.19 -3.80
C ALA A 101 15.07 8.66 -3.26
N THR A 102 15.01 7.77 -2.26
CA THR A 102 16.15 6.99 -1.75
C THR A 102 15.98 5.54 -2.18
N LEU A 103 16.95 5.01 -2.93
CA LEU A 103 16.93 3.63 -3.42
C LEU A 103 17.52 2.66 -2.39
N PHE A 104 16.79 1.59 -2.09
CA PHE A 104 17.25 0.43 -1.33
C PHE A 104 17.45 -0.72 -2.32
N ALA A 105 18.72 -1.02 -2.58
CA ALA A 105 19.12 -2.07 -3.53
C ALA A 105 18.58 -3.45 -3.14
N GLN A 106 18.51 -4.35 -4.12
CA GLN A 106 18.03 -5.70 -3.92
C GLN A 106 18.80 -6.43 -2.84
N THR A 107 18.06 -6.95 -1.85
CA THR A 107 18.60 -7.81 -0.80
C THR A 107 17.45 -8.53 -0.08
N SER A 108 17.75 -9.29 0.97
CA SER A 108 16.72 -10.00 1.72
C SER A 108 15.72 -9.03 2.35
N LYS A 109 14.45 -9.44 2.39
CA LYS A 109 13.36 -8.68 3.04
C LYS A 109 13.69 -8.30 4.48
N ALA A 110 14.35 -9.20 5.21
CA ALA A 110 14.78 -8.95 6.57
C ALA A 110 15.80 -7.80 6.67
N LYS A 111 16.73 -7.70 5.71
CA LYS A 111 17.70 -6.61 5.67
C LYS A 111 17.03 -5.29 5.26
N ILE A 112 16.16 -5.31 4.25
CA ILE A 112 15.36 -4.12 3.87
C ILE A 112 14.52 -3.62 5.04
N ALA A 113 13.84 -4.50 5.78
CA ALA A 113 13.03 -4.11 6.93
C ALA A 113 13.87 -3.35 7.99
N ARG A 114 15.07 -3.83 8.32
CA ARG A 114 15.97 -3.14 9.26
C ARG A 114 16.42 -1.78 8.74
N GLN A 115 16.76 -1.71 7.45
CA GLN A 115 17.15 -0.46 6.81
C GLN A 115 16.00 0.55 6.79
N LEU A 116 14.77 0.11 6.48
CA LEU A 116 13.58 0.95 6.51
C LEU A 116 13.27 1.47 7.91
N VAL A 117 13.32 0.62 8.95
CA VAL A 117 13.08 1.05 10.33
C VAL A 117 14.09 2.10 10.76
N THR A 118 15.38 1.90 10.44
CA THR A 118 16.44 2.88 10.74
C THR A 118 16.17 4.20 10.01
N PHE A 119 15.90 4.13 8.71
CA PHE A 119 15.60 5.30 7.89
C PHE A 119 14.38 6.07 8.40
N ILE A 120 13.30 5.38 8.76
CA ILE A 120 12.09 5.99 9.31
C ILE A 120 12.39 6.68 10.64
N ALA A 121 13.13 6.03 11.54
CA ALA A 121 13.51 6.61 12.83
C ALA A 121 14.35 7.90 12.66
N ASP A 122 15.32 7.89 11.75
CA ASP A 122 16.15 9.06 11.46
C ASP A 122 15.31 10.23 10.92
N ARG A 123 14.35 9.94 10.03
CA ARG A 123 13.44 10.95 9.46
C ARG A 123 12.44 11.48 10.49
N MET A 124 11.92 10.63 11.37
CA MET A 124 11.01 11.04 12.44
C MET A 124 11.65 12.04 13.41
N ASN A 125 12.95 11.94 13.65
CA ASN A 125 13.69 12.84 14.53
C ASN A 125 14.02 14.21 13.89
N GLN A 126 13.74 14.39 12.60
CA GLN A 126 14.03 15.62 11.84
C GLN A 126 12.78 16.50 11.61
N VAL A 127 11.61 16.04 12.04
CA VAL A 127 10.30 16.72 11.92
C VAL A 127 9.91 17.31 13.27
#